data_AF-A0A8S2VAX3-F1
#
_entry.id   AF-A0A8S2VAX3-F1
#
_cell.length_a   1.000
_cell.length_b   1.000
_cell.length_c   1.000
_cell.angle_alpha   90.00
_cell.angle_beta   90.00
_cell.angle_gamma   90.00
#
_symmetry.space_group_name_H-M   'P 1'
#
loop_
_entity.id
_entity.type
_entity.pdbx_description
1 polymer ?
#
loop_
_entity_poly.entity_id
_entity_poly.type
_entity_poly.pdbx_seq_one_letter_code
_entity_poly.pdbx_strand_id
1 'polypeptide(L)'
;MSKSTLESLPNELLLIIFSYLSSFDLCQAFLYLNNARIQHLLTSIRHSFNFNLWHYDQLHLWLNSNQNHRNRFTNLIDTVVFNDSDASRTLLEYWEKTFNETDQSNVLFPSIKRLVMLQAERCSYILIQAILIPLVFANNTLQYLHLTFKEPASKYPRILSKLIVHRVSVHTMILEVEQ
;
A
#
# COMPACT_ATOMS: atom_id res chain seq x y z
N MET A 1 13.16 35.09 -20.01
CA MET A 1 11.89 34.69 -19.37
C MET A 1 12.18 33.58 -18.38
N SER A 2 12.07 33.84 -17.07
CA SER A 2 12.17 32.78 -16.06
C SER A 2 10.91 31.92 -16.14
N LYS A 3 11.05 30.65 -16.49
CA LYS A 3 9.95 29.68 -16.40
C LYS A 3 9.45 29.65 -14.96
N SER A 4 8.16 29.89 -14.72
CA SER A 4 7.57 29.67 -13.40
C SER A 4 7.75 28.19 -13.05
N THR A 5 8.41 27.91 -11.93
CA THR A 5 8.58 26.55 -11.46
C THR A 5 7.31 26.10 -10.74
N LEU A 6 7.04 24.79 -10.71
CA LEU A 6 5.92 24.23 -9.93
C LEU A 6 5.95 24.73 -8.47
N GLU A 7 7.15 24.93 -7.94
CA GLU A 7 7.41 25.44 -6.58
C GLU A 7 7.01 26.89 -6.35
N SER A 8 6.77 27.68 -7.39
CA SER A 8 6.29 29.06 -7.23
C SER A 8 4.76 29.15 -7.12
N LEU A 9 4.05 28.03 -7.30
CA LEU A 9 2.59 28.03 -7.18
C LEU A 9 2.14 28.09 -5.70
N PRO A 10 1.04 28.81 -5.41
CA PRO A 10 0.42 28.80 -4.09
C PRO A 10 -0.11 27.41 -3.73
N ASN A 11 -0.26 27.14 -2.43
CA ASN A 11 -0.61 25.81 -1.90
C ASN A 11 -1.94 25.32 -2.49
N GLU A 12 -2.92 26.20 -2.63
CA GLU A 12 -4.26 25.89 -3.11
C GLU A 12 -4.23 25.36 -4.55
N LEU A 13 -3.44 25.99 -5.42
CA LEU A 13 -3.27 25.54 -6.80
C LEU A 13 -2.53 24.21 -6.88
N LEU A 14 -1.53 23.99 -6.01
CA LEU A 14 -0.84 22.71 -5.93
C LEU A 14 -1.77 21.58 -5.48
N LEU A 15 -2.58 21.80 -4.44
CA LEU A 15 -3.56 20.82 -3.97
C LEU A 15 -4.61 20.50 -5.05
N ILE A 16 -5.06 21.50 -5.81
CA ILE A 16 -5.95 21.29 -6.96
C ILE A 16 -5.26 20.42 -8.01
N ILE A 17 -4.02 20.73 -8.40
CA ILE A 17 -3.26 19.92 -9.37
C ILE A 17 -3.13 18.47 -8.86
N PHE A 18 -2.77 18.29 -7.59
CA PHE A 18 -2.59 16.96 -7.01
C PHE A 18 -3.90 16.16 -6.99
N SER A 19 -5.05 16.82 -6.80
CA SER A 19 -6.35 16.16 -6.81
C SER A 19 -6.74 15.56 -8.18
N TYR A 20 -6.14 16.05 -9.27
CA TYR A 20 -6.37 15.51 -10.62
C TYR A 20 -5.41 14.39 -11.01
N LEU A 21 -4.35 14.16 -10.22
CA LEU A 21 -3.36 13.14 -10.50
C LEU A 21 -3.74 11.83 -9.82
N SER A 22 -3.47 10.70 -10.49
CA SER A 22 -3.60 9.40 -9.84
C SER A 22 -2.55 9.27 -8.73
N SER A 23 -2.78 8.38 -7.75
CA SER A 23 -1.77 8.10 -6.72
C SER A 23 -0.46 7.56 -7.31
N PHE A 24 -0.51 6.94 -8.50
CA PHE A 24 0.69 6.55 -9.24
C PHE A 24 1.45 7.75 -9.80
N ASP A 25 0.75 8.66 -10.48
CA ASP A 25 1.38 9.84 -11.07
C ASP A 25 1.96 10.75 -9.98
N LEU A 26 1.28 10.85 -8.84
CA LEU A 26 1.81 11.51 -7.64
C LEU A 26 3.02 10.78 -7.07
N CYS A 27 3.08 9.46 -7.15
CA CYS A 27 4.28 8.75 -6.75
C CYS A 27 5.45 9.06 -7.69
N GLN A 28 5.23 8.92 -9.00
CA GLN A 28 6.26 9.10 -10.03
C GLN A 28 6.77 10.54 -10.11
N ALA A 29 5.87 11.51 -10.14
CA ALA A 29 6.23 12.92 -10.29
C ALA A 29 7.01 13.46 -9.08
N PHE A 30 6.89 12.81 -7.92
CA PHE A 30 7.44 13.31 -6.66
C PHE A 30 8.51 12.41 -6.02
N LEU A 31 8.94 11.32 -6.69
CA LEU A 31 10.04 10.45 -6.26
C LEU A 31 11.33 11.20 -5.93
N TYR A 32 11.62 12.28 -6.66
CA TYR A 32 12.86 13.05 -6.56
C TYR A 32 12.66 14.47 -5.99
N LEU A 33 11.46 14.80 -5.52
CA LEU A 33 11.17 16.16 -5.08
C LEU A 33 11.76 16.42 -3.70
N ASN A 34 12.80 17.27 -3.66
CA ASN A 34 13.45 17.70 -2.42
C ASN A 34 12.92 19.05 -1.93
N ASN A 35 11.60 19.25 -1.97
CA ASN A 35 10.94 20.47 -1.51
C ASN A 35 10.06 20.16 -0.30
N ALA A 36 10.43 20.66 0.88
CA ALA A 36 9.74 20.37 2.13
C ALA A 36 8.27 20.83 2.14
N ARG A 37 7.96 21.96 1.48
CA ARG A 37 6.59 22.48 1.39
C ARG A 37 5.70 21.53 0.59
N ILE A 38 6.17 21.10 -0.58
CA ILE A 38 5.41 20.19 -1.43
C ILE A 38 5.28 18.81 -0.77
N GLN A 39 6.33 18.32 -0.11
CA GLN A 39 6.26 17.09 0.67
C GLN A 39 5.18 17.18 1.76
N HIS A 40 5.09 18.29 2.49
CA HIS A 40 4.05 18.51 3.49
C HIS A 40 2.65 18.62 2.90
N LEU A 41 2.50 19.19 1.70
CA LEU A 41 1.21 19.23 1.02
C LEU A 41 0.79 17.83 0.57
N LEU A 42 1.72 17.02 0.06
CA LEU A 42 1.46 15.63 -0.30
C LEU A 42 1.12 14.79 0.94
N THR A 43 1.83 14.95 2.07
CA THR A 43 1.48 14.24 3.31
C THR A 43 0.09 14.60 3.84
N SER A 44 -0.39 15.80 3.54
CA SER A 44 -1.74 16.26 3.88
C SER A 44 -2.83 15.61 3.02
N ILE A 45 -2.46 15.12 1.83
CA ILE A 45 -3.34 14.36 0.94
C ILE A 45 -3.07 12.88 1.18
N ARG A 46 -3.97 12.21 1.90
CA ARG A 46 -3.83 10.77 2.09
C ARG A 46 -4.02 10.03 0.77
N HIS A 47 -3.09 9.14 0.43
CA HIS A 47 -3.10 8.44 -0.84
C HIS A 47 -3.62 7.01 -0.71
N SER A 48 -4.59 6.67 -1.56
CA SER A 48 -5.12 5.32 -1.71
C SER A 48 -4.54 4.67 -2.95
N PHE A 49 -3.77 3.60 -2.75
CA PHE A 49 -3.26 2.78 -3.83
C PHE A 49 -4.26 1.70 -4.16
N ASN A 50 -4.85 1.82 -5.34
CA ASN A 50 -5.65 0.75 -5.93
C ASN A 50 -4.85 0.12 -7.08
N PHE A 51 -4.34 -1.09 -6.84
CA PHE A 51 -3.52 -1.80 -7.82
C PHE A 51 -4.34 -2.33 -9.01
N ASN A 52 -5.67 -2.21 -8.99
CA ASN A 52 -6.52 -2.47 -10.17
C ASN A 52 -6.16 -1.59 -11.37
N LEU A 53 -5.54 -0.43 -11.12
CA LEU A 53 -5.25 0.58 -12.14
C LEU A 53 -3.80 0.54 -12.62
N TRP A 54 -3.01 -0.44 -12.18
CA TRP A 54 -1.58 -0.50 -12.43
C TRP A 54 -1.24 -1.56 -13.46
N HIS A 55 -0.52 -1.16 -14.51
CA HIS A 55 0.09 -2.13 -15.42
C HIS A 55 1.32 -2.77 -14.78
N TYR A 56 1.54 -4.06 -15.05
CA TYR A 56 2.67 -4.82 -14.53
C TYR A 56 4.02 -4.13 -14.78
N ASP A 57 4.27 -3.66 -16.02
CA ASP A 57 5.54 -3.01 -16.39
C ASP A 57 5.79 -1.72 -15.60
N GLN A 58 4.74 -0.94 -15.36
CA GLN A 58 4.81 0.30 -14.59
C GLN A 58 5.13 0.04 -13.12
N LEU A 59 4.51 -0.98 -12.53
CA LEU A 59 4.82 -1.41 -11.17
C LEU A 59 6.24 -1.96 -11.07
N HIS A 60 6.65 -2.81 -12.01
CA HIS A 60 7.97 -3.42 -12.00
C HIS A 60 9.10 -2.38 -12.12
N LEU A 61 8.93 -1.38 -13.00
CA LEU A 61 9.85 -0.24 -13.09
C LEU A 61 9.89 0.57 -11.79
N TRP A 62 8.74 0.81 -11.17
CA TRP A 62 8.66 1.50 -9.89
C TRP A 62 9.34 0.71 -8.77
N LEU A 63 9.15 -0.60 -8.67
CA LEU A 63 9.81 -1.43 -7.67
C LEU A 63 11.34 -1.46 -7.85
N ASN A 64 11.81 -1.51 -9.10
CA ASN A 64 13.24 -1.49 -9.41
C ASN A 64 13.90 -0.13 -9.13
N SER A 65 13.20 0.99 -9.35
CA SER A 65 13.72 2.30 -9.01
C SER A 65 13.77 2.57 -7.50
N ASN A 66 13.06 1.76 -6.71
CA ASN A 66 12.92 1.92 -5.25
C ASN A 66 13.71 0.90 -4.40
N GLN A 67 14.56 0.08 -5.00
CA GLN A 67 15.38 -0.92 -4.29
C GLN A 67 16.31 -0.34 -3.21
N ASN A 68 16.59 0.97 -3.22
CA ASN A 68 17.46 1.63 -2.24
C ASN A 68 16.74 2.16 -0.98
N HIS A 69 15.51 1.71 -0.69
CA HIS A 69 14.77 1.92 0.57
C HIS A 69 14.61 3.37 1.07
N ARG A 70 14.85 4.39 0.24
CA ARG A 70 14.70 5.81 0.59
C ARG A 70 13.44 6.44 0.00
N ASN A 71 12.48 5.64 -0.45
CA ASN A 71 11.25 6.20 -1.00
C ASN A 71 10.36 6.75 0.12
N ARG A 72 10.49 8.05 0.39
CA ARG A 72 9.64 8.76 1.37
C ARG A 72 8.15 8.68 1.04
N PHE A 73 7.81 8.35 -0.21
CA PHE A 73 6.43 8.25 -0.65
C PHE A 73 5.70 7.02 -0.10
N THR A 74 6.37 5.89 0.14
CA THR A 74 5.69 4.71 0.73
C THR A 74 5.17 4.99 2.14
N ASN A 75 5.76 5.95 2.84
CA ASN A 75 5.28 6.46 4.14
C ASN A 75 4.02 7.32 4.02
N LEU A 76 3.63 7.73 2.82
CA LEU A 76 2.44 8.56 2.58
C LEU A 76 1.21 7.73 2.21
N ILE A 77 1.42 6.43 1.94
CA ILE A 77 0.36 5.51 1.54
C ILE A 77 -0.35 5.03 2.81
N ASP A 78 -1.61 5.42 2.94
CA ASP A 78 -2.44 5.05 4.09
C ASP A 78 -3.47 3.98 3.75
N THR A 79 -3.79 3.80 2.47
CA THR A 79 -4.78 2.85 2.00
C THR A 79 -4.20 2.02 0.85
N VAL A 80 -4.32 0.70 0.96
CA VAL A 80 -3.93 -0.24 -0.10
C VAL A 80 -5.10 -1.17 -0.41
N VAL A 81 -5.39 -1.31 -1.70
CA VAL A 81 -6.39 -2.24 -2.25
C VAL A 81 -5.70 -3.22 -3.18
N PHE A 82 -5.74 -4.50 -2.81
CA PHE A 82 -5.28 -5.62 -3.61
C PHE A 82 -6.46 -6.31 -4.29
N ASN A 83 -6.23 -6.75 -5.52
CA ASN A 83 -7.16 -7.58 -6.29
C ASN A 83 -6.45 -8.80 -6.87
N ASP A 84 -7.16 -9.59 -7.67
CA ASP A 84 -6.59 -10.65 -8.51
C ASP A 84 -5.86 -10.10 -9.76
N SER A 85 -4.95 -9.19 -9.46
CA SER A 85 -3.96 -8.51 -10.29
C SER A 85 -2.68 -9.28 -10.61
N ASP A 86 -2.14 -9.25 -11.83
CA ASP A 86 -0.70 -9.53 -11.97
C ASP A 86 0.13 -8.48 -11.22
N ALA A 87 -0.26 -7.20 -11.28
CA ALA A 87 0.37 -6.14 -10.51
C ALA A 87 0.27 -6.40 -8.98
N SER A 88 -0.91 -6.77 -8.50
CA SER A 88 -1.10 -7.14 -7.09
C SER A 88 -0.20 -8.31 -6.66
N ARG A 89 -0.10 -9.37 -7.48
CA ARG A 89 0.76 -10.53 -7.21
C ARG A 89 2.24 -10.12 -7.13
N THR A 90 2.73 -9.38 -8.13
CA THR A 90 4.13 -8.92 -8.17
C THR A 90 4.48 -8.03 -6.99
N LEU A 91 3.58 -7.15 -6.56
CA LEU A 91 3.81 -6.33 -5.37
C LEU A 91 3.88 -7.19 -4.11
N LEU A 92 3.00 -8.18 -3.96
CA LEU A 92 3.01 -9.09 -2.82
C LEU A 92 4.30 -9.92 -2.77
N GLU A 93 4.78 -10.41 -3.90
CA GLU A 93 6.09 -11.10 -4.02
C GLU A 93 7.24 -10.18 -3.61
N TYR A 94 7.24 -8.92 -4.08
CA TYR A 94 8.26 -7.95 -3.70
C TYR A 94 8.21 -7.61 -2.21
N TRP A 95 7.01 -7.50 -1.65
CA TRP A 95 6.81 -7.23 -0.22
C TRP A 95 7.31 -8.42 0.63
N GLU A 96 6.99 -9.66 0.25
CA GLU A 96 7.51 -10.86 0.90
C GLU A 96 9.05 -10.91 0.84
N LYS A 97 9.63 -10.62 -0.33
CA LYS A 97 11.09 -10.53 -0.49
C LYS A 97 11.70 -9.49 0.45
N THR A 98 11.13 -8.28 0.48
CA THR A 98 11.58 -7.19 1.35
C THR A 98 11.53 -7.59 2.83
N PHE A 99 10.44 -8.23 3.26
CA PHE A 99 10.26 -8.73 4.61
C PHE A 99 11.33 -9.76 5.01
N ASN A 100 11.67 -10.66 4.10
CA ASN A 100 12.69 -11.70 4.35
C ASN A 100 14.12 -11.14 4.35
N GLU A 101 14.40 -10.11 3.57
CA GLU A 101 15.75 -9.54 3.41
C GLU A 101 16.11 -8.48 4.47
N THR A 102 15.13 -7.72 4.98
CA THR A 102 15.39 -6.49 5.73
C THR A 102 15.11 -6.56 7.23
N ASP A 103 15.06 -7.75 7.82
CA ASP A 103 14.54 -8.04 9.17
C ASP A 103 13.00 -8.17 9.15
N GLN A 104 12.48 -9.28 9.69
CA GLN A 104 11.07 -9.73 9.66
C GLN A 104 10.10 -8.79 10.40
N SER A 105 10.53 -7.57 10.71
CA SER A 105 9.77 -6.48 11.29
C SER A 105 9.40 -5.41 10.25
N ASN A 106 10.09 -5.38 9.10
CA ASN A 106 9.93 -4.32 8.10
C ASN A 106 8.78 -4.54 7.13
N VAL A 107 8.13 -3.44 6.78
CA VAL A 107 6.95 -3.39 5.90
C VAL A 107 7.19 -2.40 4.79
N LEU A 108 6.86 -2.79 3.55
CA LEU A 108 7.03 -1.93 2.37
C LEU A 108 6.29 -0.59 2.50
N PHE A 109 5.11 -0.62 3.10
CA PHE A 109 4.26 0.55 3.36
C PHE A 109 3.96 0.65 4.86
N PRO A 110 4.83 1.30 5.64
CA PRO A 110 4.73 1.25 7.10
C PRO A 110 3.52 2.02 7.65
N SER A 111 2.99 2.98 6.90
CA SER A 111 1.94 3.91 7.33
C SER A 111 0.51 3.49 6.96
N ILE A 112 0.31 2.26 6.45
CA ILE A 112 -1.01 1.75 6.08
C ILE A 112 -1.95 1.76 7.29
N LYS A 113 -3.09 2.43 7.11
CA LYS A 113 -4.24 2.41 8.03
C LYS A 113 -5.37 1.54 7.52
N ARG A 114 -5.51 1.40 6.21
CA ARG A 114 -6.59 0.63 5.56
C ARG A 114 -6.02 -0.36 4.56
N LEU A 115 -6.31 -1.64 4.76
CA LEU A 115 -5.99 -2.71 3.83
C LEU A 115 -7.27 -3.37 3.34
N VAL A 116 -7.46 -3.41 2.03
CA VAL A 116 -8.52 -4.17 1.37
C VAL A 116 -7.85 -5.21 0.48
N MET A 117 -8.23 -6.47 0.62
CA MET A 117 -7.73 -7.56 -0.22
C MET A 117 -8.90 -8.35 -0.77
N LEU A 118 -9.07 -8.27 -2.08
CA LEU A 118 -10.04 -9.06 -2.81
C LEU A 118 -9.43 -10.43 -3.13
N GLN A 119 -10.20 -11.51 -2.96
CA GLN A 119 -9.73 -12.90 -3.11
C GLN A 119 -8.55 -13.26 -2.20
N ALA A 120 -8.67 -12.92 -0.91
CA ALA A 120 -7.62 -13.11 0.09
C ALA A 120 -7.13 -14.57 0.22
N GLU A 121 -7.93 -15.55 -0.19
CA GLU A 121 -7.59 -16.96 -0.24
C GLU A 121 -6.34 -17.27 -1.08
N ARG A 122 -6.00 -16.44 -2.07
CA ARG A 122 -4.83 -16.66 -2.92
C ARG A 122 -3.52 -16.32 -2.23
N CYS A 123 -3.54 -15.48 -1.21
CA CYS A 123 -2.34 -14.88 -0.61
C CYS A 123 -2.20 -15.20 0.89
N SER A 124 -2.85 -16.28 1.37
CA SER A 124 -3.02 -16.58 2.81
C SER A 124 -1.75 -16.66 3.67
N TYR A 125 -0.59 -16.93 3.08
CA TYR A 125 0.68 -17.00 3.83
C TYR A 125 1.30 -15.60 3.95
N ILE A 126 1.57 -14.97 2.80
CA ILE A 126 2.13 -13.63 2.67
C ILE A 126 1.28 -12.60 3.44
N LEU A 127 -0.04 -12.64 3.26
CA LEU A 127 -0.97 -11.72 3.91
C LEU A 127 -0.81 -11.71 5.44
N ILE A 128 -0.70 -12.88 6.06
CA ILE A 128 -0.66 -12.95 7.53
C ILE A 128 0.74 -12.60 8.05
N GLN A 129 1.78 -13.26 7.52
CA GLN A 129 3.13 -13.15 8.08
C GLN A 129 3.86 -11.87 7.66
N ALA A 130 3.85 -11.55 6.36
CA ALA A 130 4.64 -10.43 5.83
C ALA A 130 3.90 -9.09 5.89
N ILE A 131 2.57 -9.10 6.02
CA ILE A 131 1.74 -7.89 5.96
C ILE A 131 1.05 -7.61 7.29
N LEU A 132 0.12 -8.48 7.71
CA LEU A 132 -0.74 -8.18 8.86
C LEU A 132 -0.01 -8.18 10.20
N ILE A 133 0.84 -9.17 10.46
CA ILE A 133 1.59 -9.24 11.72
C ILE A 133 2.45 -7.97 11.91
N PRO A 134 3.29 -7.56 10.94
CA PRO A 134 4.07 -6.34 11.07
C PRO A 134 3.21 -5.08 11.20
N LEU A 135 2.14 -4.93 10.41
CA LEU A 135 1.29 -3.74 10.45
C LEU A 135 0.51 -3.60 11.76
N VAL A 136 0.10 -4.71 12.38
CA VAL A 136 -0.67 -4.71 13.63
C VAL A 136 0.24 -4.65 14.85
N PHE A 137 1.31 -5.43 14.89
CA PHE A 137 2.11 -5.59 16.11
C PHE A 137 3.37 -4.72 16.13
N ALA A 138 4.08 -4.57 15.01
CA ALA A 138 5.32 -3.80 14.96
C ALA A 138 5.03 -2.31 14.74
N ASN A 139 4.25 -1.99 13.71
CA ASN A 139 3.99 -0.61 13.32
C ASN A 139 2.77 -0.01 14.05
N ASN A 140 1.81 -0.85 14.45
CA ASN A 140 0.55 -0.45 15.08
C ASN A 140 -0.20 0.64 14.27
N THR A 141 -0.22 0.48 12.95
CA THR A 141 -0.80 1.49 12.03
C THR A 141 -2.14 1.06 11.45
N LEU A 142 -2.38 -0.25 11.30
CA LEU A 142 -3.57 -0.76 10.64
C LEU A 142 -4.83 -0.62 11.51
N GLN A 143 -5.81 0.12 11.00
CA GLN A 143 -7.09 0.38 11.67
C GLN A 143 -8.25 -0.35 10.99
N TYR A 144 -8.20 -0.52 9.67
CA TYR A 144 -9.25 -1.15 8.88
C TYR A 144 -8.69 -2.30 8.03
N LEU A 145 -9.28 -3.48 8.17
CA LEU A 145 -8.98 -4.66 7.35
C LEU A 145 -10.27 -5.15 6.67
N HIS A 146 -10.23 -5.32 5.35
CA HIS A 146 -11.32 -5.95 4.60
C HIS A 146 -10.76 -7.03 3.71
N LEU A 147 -11.21 -8.26 3.93
CA LEU A 147 -10.85 -9.43 3.13
C LEU A 147 -12.11 -9.94 2.43
N THR A 148 -12.09 -10.04 1.11
CA THR A 148 -13.13 -10.77 0.36
C THR A 148 -12.62 -12.15 -0.03
N PHE A 149 -13.54 -13.11 -0.04
CA PHE A 149 -13.27 -14.51 -0.36
C PHE A 149 -14.23 -14.95 -1.45
N LYS A 150 -13.70 -15.36 -2.60
CA LYS A 150 -14.51 -15.81 -3.74
C LYS A 150 -14.74 -17.32 -3.70
N GLU A 151 -13.75 -18.07 -3.21
CA GLU A 151 -13.83 -19.53 -3.04
C GLU A 151 -13.74 -19.91 -1.55
N PRO A 152 -14.83 -19.80 -0.78
CA PRO A 152 -14.79 -19.94 0.68
C PRO A 152 -14.46 -21.36 1.16
N ALA A 153 -14.75 -22.39 0.36
CA ALA A 153 -14.86 -23.78 0.81
C ALA A 153 -13.57 -24.38 1.40
N SER A 154 -12.38 -23.91 1.00
CA SER A 154 -11.11 -24.55 1.41
C SER A 154 -10.18 -23.65 2.22
N LYS A 155 -10.22 -22.33 2.01
CA LYS A 155 -9.17 -21.43 2.48
C LYS A 155 -9.65 -20.35 3.45
N TYR A 156 -10.95 -20.04 3.48
CA TYR A 156 -11.51 -19.11 4.45
C TYR A 156 -11.28 -19.55 5.91
N PRO A 157 -11.62 -20.81 6.31
CA PRO A 157 -11.37 -21.26 7.68
C PRO A 157 -9.88 -21.24 8.05
N ARG A 158 -9.00 -21.50 7.08
CA ARG A 158 -7.54 -21.47 7.29
C ARG A 158 -7.02 -20.06 7.58
N ILE A 159 -7.50 -19.06 6.84
CA ILE A 159 -7.13 -17.66 7.09
C ILE A 159 -7.70 -17.20 8.43
N LEU A 160 -8.96 -17.52 8.71
CA LEU A 160 -9.58 -17.18 10.00
C LEU A 160 -8.83 -17.80 11.18
N SER A 161 -8.48 -19.08 11.09
CA SER A 161 -7.66 -19.77 12.10
C SER A 161 -6.32 -19.08 12.31
N LYS A 162 -5.63 -18.68 11.24
CA LYS A 162 -4.37 -17.92 11.34
C LYS A 162 -4.54 -16.57 12.02
N LEU A 163 -5.58 -15.81 11.66
CA LEU A 163 -5.87 -14.52 12.30
C LEU A 163 -6.08 -14.70 13.81
N ILE A 164 -6.81 -15.74 14.22
CA ILE A 164 -7.04 -16.07 15.63
C ILE A 164 -5.74 -16.49 16.33
N VAL A 165 -4.97 -17.41 15.75
CA VAL A 165 -3.70 -17.90 16.31
C VAL A 165 -2.72 -16.76 16.55
N HIS A 166 -2.64 -15.83 15.60
CA HIS A 166 -1.78 -14.66 15.70
C HIS A 166 -2.43 -13.47 16.40
N ARG A 167 -3.67 -13.60 16.91
CA ARG A 167 -4.42 -12.55 17.61
C ARG A 167 -4.50 -11.24 16.82
N VAL A 168 -4.59 -11.33 15.50
CA VAL A 168 -4.70 -10.16 14.62
C VAL A 168 -6.07 -9.52 14.85
N SER A 169 -6.06 -8.30 15.39
CA SER A 169 -7.26 -7.51 15.67
C SER A 169 -6.99 -6.06 15.33
N VAL A 170 -7.96 -5.41 14.70
CA VAL A 170 -7.90 -4.00 14.29
C VAL A 170 -9.25 -3.32 14.61
N HIS A 171 -9.33 -2.00 14.49
CA HIS A 171 -10.54 -1.25 14.83
C HIS A 171 -11.78 -1.68 14.03
N THR A 172 -11.62 -1.98 12.74
CA THR A 172 -12.69 -2.49 11.89
C THR A 172 -12.17 -3.65 11.04
N MET A 173 -12.81 -4.81 11.15
CA MET A 173 -12.48 -5.98 10.35
C MET A 173 -13.73 -6.48 9.62
N ILE A 174 -13.67 -6.52 8.29
CA ILE A 174 -14.72 -7.05 7.43
C ILE A 174 -14.19 -8.31 6.75
N LEU A 175 -14.87 -9.43 6.97
CA LEU A 175 -14.59 -10.68 6.29
C LEU A 175 -15.83 -11.01 5.45
N GLU A 176 -15.70 -10.90 4.14
CA GLU A 176 -16.82 -11.00 3.20
C GLU A 176 -16.65 -12.22 2.30
N VAL A 177 -17.69 -13.02 2.16
CA VAL A 177 -17.71 -14.17 1.25
C VAL A 177 -18.61 -13.81 0.06
N GLU A 178 -18.04 -13.78 -1.14
CA GLU A 178 -18.79 -13.54 -2.37
C GLU A 178 -19.69 -14.77 -2.65
N GLN A 179 -20.95 -14.50 -3.00
CA GLN A 179 -21.98 -15.52 -3.31
C GLN A 179 -22.05 -15.81 -4.81
#